data_AF-A0A1B0BV98-F1
#
_entry.id   AF-A0A1B0BV98-F1
#
_cell.length_a   1.000
_cell.length_b   1.000
_cell.length_c   1.000
_cell.angle_alpha   90.00
_cell.angle_beta   90.00
_cell.angle_gamma   90.00
#
_symmetry.space_group_name_H-M   'P 1'
#
loop_
_entity.id
_entity.type
_entity.pdbx_description
1 polymer ?
#
loop_
_entity_poly.entity_id
_entity_poly.type
_entity_poly.pdbx_seq_one_letter_code
_entity_poly.pdbx_strand_id
1 'polypeptide(L)'
;MESITQIARNLHLQAEQLERENFELYNKIEQLKKFTVCVDGSEEAFAFAKMICKADKTFNEIEKRISQQIYLISSKLYDFMRNELKFNLPITSSGSPCRLPVQKFNAGIKSNDNTFKHIKDVLNRTRETEKICSLHFDEVGVEKCLTYNEEDDVVEGFVDFGSSKEAVIASGIMCFMIRSLFGNYKLLLSYYCVNNLNSDKLSVMIADNIDYAQSELGLDIKALVCDGCRLNISAIKKIRKKKPEYESIMSIIDYSHLNR
;
A
#
# COMPACT_ATOMS: atom_id res chain seq x y z
N MET A 1 20.84 -24.08 -62.01
CA MET A 1 19.93 -22.93 -62.17
C MET A 1 18.53 -23.48 -62.29
N GLU A 2 17.67 -23.28 -61.29
CA GLU A 2 16.24 -23.60 -61.44
C GLU A 2 15.67 -22.80 -62.62
N SER A 3 14.89 -23.46 -63.47
CA SER A 3 14.24 -22.81 -64.61
C SER A 3 13.28 -21.72 -64.11
N ILE A 4 13.25 -20.56 -64.77
CA ILE A 4 12.37 -19.42 -64.46
C ILE A 4 10.91 -19.86 -64.29
N THR A 5 10.49 -20.86 -65.07
CA THR A 5 9.15 -21.46 -65.02
C THR A 5 8.88 -22.20 -63.71
N GLN A 6 9.90 -22.84 -63.13
CA GLN A 6 9.79 -23.54 -61.85
C GLN A 6 9.66 -22.55 -60.69
N ILE A 7 10.40 -21.45 -60.74
CA ILE A 7 10.33 -20.36 -59.77
C ILE A 7 8.93 -19.71 -59.81
N ALA A 8 8.41 -19.42 -61.01
CA ALA A 8 7.07 -18.83 -61.18
C ALA A 8 5.95 -19.73 -60.63
N ARG A 9 6.04 -21.05 -60.82
CA ARG A 9 5.08 -22.02 -60.25
C ARG A 9 5.15 -22.06 -58.73
N ASN A 10 6.36 -22.08 -58.16
CA ASN A 10 6.53 -22.09 -56.71
C ASN A 10 5.97 -20.81 -56.07
N LEU A 11 6.18 -19.65 -56.69
CA LEU A 11 5.62 -18.38 -56.23
C LEU A 11 4.08 -18.37 -56.30
N HIS A 12 3.49 -18.93 -57.34
CA HIS A 12 2.04 -19.01 -57.47
C HIS A 12 1.41 -19.91 -56.40
N LEU A 13 2.03 -21.06 -56.13
CA LEU A 13 1.59 -21.96 -55.05
C LEU A 13 1.72 -21.31 -53.67
N GLN A 14 2.78 -20.54 -53.42
CA GLN A 14 2.93 -19.77 -52.18
C GLN A 14 1.85 -18.69 -52.05
N ALA A 15 1.50 -17.99 -53.14
CA ALA A 15 0.45 -16.98 -53.13
C ALA A 15 -0.92 -17.59 -52.77
N GLU A 16 -1.28 -18.72 -53.40
CA GLU A 16 -2.53 -19.43 -53.08
C GLU A 16 -2.56 -19.91 -51.62
N GLN A 17 -1.42 -20.38 -51.10
CA GLN A 17 -1.34 -20.80 -49.70
C GLN A 17 -1.54 -19.61 -48.74
N LEU A 18 -0.90 -18.48 -49.00
CA LEU A 18 -1.07 -17.27 -48.20
C LEU A 18 -2.50 -16.72 -48.25
N GLU A 19 -3.19 -16.84 -49.39
CA GLU A 19 -4.60 -16.45 -49.51
C GLU A 19 -5.51 -17.33 -48.63
N ARG A 20 -5.26 -18.64 -48.60
CA ARG A 20 -6.00 -19.57 -47.72
C ARG A 20 -5.73 -19.26 -46.25
N GLU A 21 -4.48 -19.07 -45.86
CA GLU A 21 -4.11 -18.73 -44.48
C GLU A 21 -4.74 -17.40 -44.04
N ASN A 22 -4.76 -16.39 -44.90
CA ASN A 22 -5.45 -15.13 -44.63
C ASN A 22 -6.95 -15.33 -44.44
N PHE A 23 -7.60 -16.12 -45.29
CA PHE A 23 -9.03 -16.40 -45.19
C PHE A 23 -9.38 -17.10 -43.85
N GLU A 24 -8.57 -18.07 -43.43
CA GLU A 24 -8.75 -18.74 -42.14
C GLU A 24 -8.56 -17.76 -40.96
N LEU A 25 -7.54 -16.90 -41.01
CA LEU A 25 -7.31 -15.88 -40.00
C LEU A 25 -8.47 -14.89 -39.90
N TYR A 26 -9.03 -14.45 -41.03
CA TYR A 26 -10.19 -13.56 -41.06
C TYR A 26 -11.41 -14.20 -40.37
N ASN A 27 -11.73 -15.45 -40.70
CA ASN A 27 -12.83 -16.17 -40.07
C ASN A 27 -12.63 -16.33 -38.56
N LYS A 28 -11.39 -16.60 -38.12
CA LYS A 28 -11.06 -16.72 -36.70
C LYS A 28 -11.23 -15.40 -35.97
N ILE A 29 -10.79 -14.29 -36.57
CA ILE A 29 -11.00 -12.94 -36.02
C ILE A 29 -12.50 -12.63 -35.89
N GLU A 30 -13.30 -12.96 -36.90
CA GLU A 30 -14.74 -12.70 -36.87
C GLU A 30 -15.45 -13.51 -35.78
N GLN A 31 -15.05 -14.76 -35.57
CA GLN A 31 -15.55 -15.57 -34.45
C GLN A 31 -15.17 -14.98 -33.10
N LEU A 32 -13.92 -14.54 -32.92
CA LEU A 32 -13.45 -13.94 -31.66
C LEU A 32 -14.16 -12.62 -31.32
N LYS A 33 -14.48 -11.80 -32.34
CA LYS A 33 -15.27 -10.56 -32.16
C LYS A 33 -16.69 -10.81 -31.62
N LYS A 34 -17.24 -12.02 -31.80
CA LYS A 34 -18.56 -12.37 -31.22
C LYS A 34 -18.48 -12.60 -29.70
N PHE A 35 -17.28 -12.86 -29.16
CA PHE A 35 -17.04 -13.14 -27.75
C PHE A 35 -16.34 -11.99 -27.00
N THR A 36 -16.07 -10.86 -27.64
CA THR A 36 -15.38 -9.75 -26.96
C THR A 36 -16.21 -9.20 -25.80
N VAL A 37 -15.84 -9.62 -24.60
CA VAL A 37 -16.15 -8.95 -23.34
C VAL A 37 -15.37 -7.63 -23.34
N CYS A 38 -16.10 -6.52 -23.20
CA CYS A 38 -15.69 -5.12 -22.98
C CYS A 38 -14.28 -4.71 -23.46
N VAL A 39 -14.24 -3.97 -24.56
CA VAL A 39 -13.02 -3.34 -25.11
C VAL A 39 -12.55 -2.14 -24.25
N ASP A 40 -13.34 -1.72 -23.26
CA ASP A 40 -13.05 -0.58 -22.37
C ASP A 40 -12.32 -1.00 -21.06
N GLY A 41 -11.53 -2.07 -21.11
CA GLY A 41 -10.76 -2.54 -19.94
C GLY A 41 -9.58 -1.64 -19.62
N SER A 42 -9.30 -1.42 -18.32
CA SER A 42 -8.05 -0.78 -17.90
C SER A 42 -6.84 -1.67 -18.23
N GLU A 43 -5.62 -1.11 -18.23
CA GLU A 43 -4.39 -1.90 -18.44
C GLU A 43 -4.28 -3.06 -17.44
N GLU A 44 -4.75 -2.86 -16.21
CA GLU A 44 -4.82 -3.88 -15.16
C GLU A 44 -5.80 -5.00 -15.52
N ALA A 45 -6.95 -4.67 -16.10
CA ALA A 45 -7.92 -5.67 -16.54
C ALA A 45 -7.35 -6.56 -17.65
N PHE A 46 -6.65 -5.96 -18.61
CA PHE A 46 -5.95 -6.71 -19.66
C PHE A 46 -4.82 -7.57 -19.10
N ALA A 47 -4.02 -7.03 -18.18
CA ALA A 47 -2.97 -7.78 -17.50
C ALA A 47 -3.54 -8.98 -16.73
N PHE A 48 -4.62 -8.77 -15.97
CA PHE A 48 -5.28 -9.85 -15.23
C PHE A 48 -5.89 -10.91 -16.16
N ALA A 49 -6.56 -10.51 -17.24
CA ALA A 49 -7.08 -11.44 -18.24
C ALA A 49 -5.94 -12.27 -18.88
N LYS A 50 -4.80 -11.65 -19.16
CA LYS A 50 -3.60 -12.34 -19.65
C LYS A 50 -3.10 -13.37 -18.63
N MET A 51 -3.11 -13.05 -17.34
CA MET A 51 -2.74 -14.01 -16.28
C MET A 51 -3.71 -15.20 -16.19
N ILE A 52 -4.97 -15.05 -16.59
CA ILE A 52 -5.93 -16.17 -16.67
C ILE A 52 -5.66 -17.05 -17.89
N CYS A 53 -5.49 -16.43 -19.06
CA CYS A 53 -5.48 -17.16 -20.32
C CYS A 53 -4.09 -17.67 -20.75
N LYS A 54 -3.01 -17.04 -20.27
CA LYS A 54 -1.66 -17.27 -20.79
C LYS A 54 -0.70 -17.74 -19.70
N ALA A 55 -0.03 -18.86 -19.95
CA ALA A 55 1.02 -19.41 -19.10
C ALA A 55 2.40 -18.81 -19.48
N ASP A 56 2.65 -17.57 -19.06
CA ASP A 56 3.95 -16.91 -19.16
C ASP A 56 4.81 -17.15 -17.91
N LYS A 57 6.13 -17.30 -18.06
CA LYS A 57 7.05 -17.45 -16.92
C LYS A 57 7.50 -16.12 -16.31
N THR A 58 7.36 -15.03 -17.05
CA THR A 58 7.80 -13.68 -16.67
C THR A 58 6.61 -12.79 -16.41
N PHE A 59 6.68 -11.99 -15.34
CA PHE A 59 5.62 -11.09 -14.92
C PHE A 59 6.10 -9.64 -14.99
N ASN A 60 5.29 -8.77 -15.58
CA ASN A 60 5.52 -7.32 -15.56
C ASN A 60 5.14 -6.72 -14.20
N GLU A 61 5.42 -5.42 -14.00
CA GLU A 61 5.15 -4.76 -12.71
C GLU A 61 3.65 -4.65 -12.38
N ILE A 62 2.77 -4.56 -13.39
CA ILE A 62 1.32 -4.52 -13.21
C ILE A 62 0.82 -5.90 -12.72
N GLU A 63 1.23 -6.98 -13.38
CA GLU A 63 0.90 -8.37 -13.03
C GLU A 63 1.40 -8.69 -11.61
N LYS A 64 2.63 -8.26 -11.25
CA LYS A 64 3.16 -8.39 -9.88
C LYS A 64 2.31 -7.62 -8.87
N ARG A 65 1.92 -6.38 -9.16
CA ARG A 65 1.11 -5.55 -8.26
C ARG A 65 -0.29 -6.14 -8.05
N ILE A 66 -0.95 -6.60 -9.11
CA ILE A 66 -2.25 -7.28 -9.02
C ILE A 66 -2.10 -8.54 -8.16
N SER A 67 -1.04 -9.31 -8.37
CA SER A 67 -0.75 -10.51 -7.58
C SER A 67 -0.57 -10.20 -6.09
N GLN A 68 0.20 -9.15 -5.77
CA GLN A 68 0.37 -8.64 -4.40
C GLN A 68 -0.97 -8.22 -3.79
N GLN A 69 -1.82 -7.50 -4.52
CA GLN A 69 -3.12 -7.04 -4.04
C GLN A 69 -4.05 -8.21 -3.71
N ILE A 70 -4.15 -9.20 -4.59
CA ILE A 70 -4.95 -10.41 -4.36
C ILE A 70 -4.43 -11.16 -3.13
N TYR A 71 -3.11 -11.31 -3.02
CA TYR A 71 -2.47 -11.99 -1.89
C TYR A 71 -2.72 -11.26 -0.55
N LEU A 72 -2.63 -9.92 -0.55
CA LEU A 72 -2.87 -9.08 0.61
C LEU A 72 -4.33 -9.16 1.09
N ILE A 73 -5.28 -9.26 0.15
CA ILE A 73 -6.70 -9.48 0.48
C ILE A 73 -6.88 -10.86 1.10
N SER A 74 -6.33 -11.91 0.47
CA SER A 74 -6.38 -13.27 1.01
C SER A 74 -5.38 -14.19 0.33
N SER A 75 -4.44 -14.72 1.12
CA SER A 75 -3.51 -15.76 0.68
C SER A 75 -4.23 -17.03 0.24
N LYS A 76 -5.33 -17.41 0.90
CA LYS A 76 -6.15 -18.57 0.54
C LYS A 76 -6.84 -18.40 -0.80
N LEU A 77 -7.37 -17.20 -1.07
CA LEU A 77 -7.95 -16.88 -2.38
C LEU A 77 -6.88 -16.96 -3.47
N TYR A 78 -5.71 -16.39 -3.20
CA TYR A 78 -4.58 -16.44 -4.12
C TYR A 78 -4.17 -17.88 -4.45
N ASP A 79 -4.02 -18.72 -3.42
CA ASP A 79 -3.68 -20.13 -3.57
C ASP A 79 -4.77 -20.90 -4.32
N PHE A 80 -6.05 -20.61 -4.05
CA PHE A 80 -7.17 -21.20 -4.79
C PHE A 80 -7.15 -20.81 -6.27
N MET A 81 -6.97 -19.53 -6.59
CA MET A 81 -6.88 -19.05 -7.98
C MET A 81 -5.70 -19.68 -8.71
N ARG A 82 -4.56 -19.81 -8.04
CA ARG A 82 -3.35 -20.39 -8.64
C ARG A 82 -3.44 -21.91 -8.79
N ASN A 83 -3.86 -22.61 -7.74
CA ASN A 83 -3.75 -24.06 -7.65
C ASN A 83 -4.99 -24.76 -8.19
N GLU A 84 -6.20 -24.24 -7.96
CA GLU A 84 -7.45 -24.85 -8.42
C GLU A 84 -7.87 -24.29 -9.79
N LEU A 85 -7.93 -22.96 -9.92
CA LEU A 85 -8.32 -22.32 -11.19
C LEU A 85 -7.21 -22.25 -12.23
N LYS A 86 -5.98 -22.64 -11.84
CA LYS A 86 -4.78 -22.68 -12.70
C LYS A 86 -4.44 -21.33 -13.33
N PHE A 87 -4.75 -20.23 -12.65
CA PHE A 87 -4.33 -18.90 -13.10
C PHE A 87 -2.80 -18.81 -13.03
N ASN A 88 -2.21 -18.15 -14.02
CA ASN A 88 -0.78 -17.93 -14.09
C ASN A 88 -0.37 -16.80 -13.13
N LEU A 89 -0.41 -17.10 -11.83
CA LEU A 89 0.02 -16.20 -10.76
C LEU A 89 1.44 -16.56 -10.30
N PRO A 90 2.27 -15.56 -9.89
CA PRO A 90 3.57 -15.80 -9.28
C PRO A 90 3.53 -16.85 -8.16
N ILE A 91 4.57 -17.68 -8.08
CA ILE A 91 4.74 -18.65 -6.99
C ILE A 91 4.91 -17.89 -5.67
N THR A 92 4.27 -18.36 -4.60
CA THR A 92 4.38 -17.81 -3.25
C THR A 92 5.62 -18.35 -2.51
N SER A 93 6.83 -18.10 -3.00
CA SER A 93 8.08 -18.35 -2.25
C SER A 93 8.45 -17.15 -1.38
N SER A 94 9.35 -17.29 -0.40
CA SER A 94 9.74 -16.17 0.48
C SER A 94 10.26 -14.95 -0.29
N GLY A 95 10.98 -15.14 -1.39
CA GLY A 95 11.42 -14.07 -2.30
C GLY A 95 10.44 -13.76 -3.44
N SER A 96 9.17 -14.16 -3.32
CA SER A 96 8.21 -13.95 -4.40
C SER A 96 7.74 -12.51 -4.48
N PRO A 97 7.57 -11.96 -5.70
CA PRO A 97 7.04 -10.61 -5.87
C PRO A 97 5.72 -10.38 -5.14
N CYS A 98 4.85 -11.41 -5.04
CA CYS A 98 3.57 -11.29 -4.34
C CYS A 98 3.68 -11.15 -2.80
N ARG A 99 4.82 -11.55 -2.20
CA ARG A 99 5.06 -11.47 -0.74
C ARG A 99 5.93 -10.29 -0.33
N LEU A 100 6.66 -9.69 -1.26
CA LEU A 100 7.50 -8.54 -0.96
C LEU A 100 6.63 -7.32 -0.63
N PRO A 101 6.91 -6.57 0.44
CA PRO A 101 6.24 -5.32 0.73
C PRO A 101 6.38 -4.37 -0.46
N VAL A 102 5.27 -3.74 -0.86
CA VAL A 102 5.29 -2.70 -1.91
C VAL A 102 6.20 -1.54 -1.50
N GLN A 103 6.28 -1.27 -0.19
CA GLN A 103 7.14 -0.26 0.39
C GLN A 103 7.39 -0.58 1.87
N LYS A 104 8.65 -0.47 2.32
CA LYS A 104 9.00 -0.57 3.74
C LYS A 104 8.50 0.67 4.48
N PHE A 105 7.89 0.48 5.64
CA PHE A 105 7.46 1.55 6.53
C PHE A 105 8.21 1.40 7.86
N ASN A 106 9.06 2.37 8.19
CA ASN A 106 9.95 2.35 9.34
C ASN A 106 9.33 3.09 10.54
N ALA A 107 9.81 2.82 11.75
CA ALA A 107 9.38 3.54 12.94
C ALA A 107 9.76 5.03 12.84
N GLY A 108 8.87 5.90 13.31
CA GLY A 108 9.03 7.35 13.31
C GLY A 108 8.55 8.08 12.06
N ILE A 109 8.16 9.33 12.26
CA ILE A 109 7.53 10.16 11.22
C ILE A 109 8.49 10.52 10.07
N LYS A 110 9.72 10.93 10.39
CA LYS A 110 10.72 11.36 9.39
C LYS A 110 11.40 10.19 8.66
N SER A 111 11.21 8.96 9.13
CA SER A 111 11.86 7.77 8.56
C SER A 111 11.23 7.31 7.24
N ASN A 112 10.10 7.93 6.84
CA ASN A 112 9.26 7.48 5.73
C ASN A 112 9.03 8.56 4.66
N ASP A 113 9.93 9.55 4.54
CA ASP A 113 9.76 10.68 3.61
C ASP A 113 9.55 10.23 2.15
N ASN A 114 10.18 9.14 1.72
CA ASN A 114 9.97 8.61 0.36
C ASN A 114 8.52 8.13 0.13
N THR A 115 7.90 7.53 1.14
CA THR A 115 6.49 7.13 1.12
C THR A 115 5.61 8.37 1.04
N PHE A 116 5.92 9.39 1.83
CA PHE A 116 5.13 10.62 1.90
C PHE A 116 5.27 11.54 0.69
N LYS A 117 6.34 11.45 -0.12
CA LYS A 117 6.46 12.19 -1.39
C LYS A 117 5.27 11.93 -2.33
N HIS A 118 4.96 10.66 -2.58
CA HIS A 118 3.85 10.29 -3.45
C HIS A 118 2.49 10.65 -2.84
N ILE A 119 2.35 10.48 -1.53
CA ILE A 119 1.13 10.86 -0.81
C ILE A 119 0.91 12.37 -0.91
N LYS A 120 1.96 13.18 -0.76
CA LYS A 120 1.90 14.64 -0.89
C LYS A 120 1.39 15.05 -2.27
N ASP A 121 1.83 14.39 -3.34
CA ASP A 121 1.32 14.67 -4.69
C ASP A 121 -0.18 14.37 -4.84
N VAL A 122 -0.66 13.29 -4.21
CA VAL A 122 -2.09 12.96 -4.16
C VAL A 122 -2.84 14.03 -3.36
N LEU A 123 -2.35 14.37 -2.16
CA LEU A 123 -2.96 15.38 -1.30
C LEU A 123 -2.99 16.76 -1.94
N ASN A 124 -1.99 17.14 -2.74
CA ASN A 124 -1.98 18.40 -3.48
C ASN A 124 -3.12 18.50 -4.50
N ARG A 125 -3.63 17.37 -5.00
CA ARG A 125 -4.78 17.30 -5.92
C ARG A 125 -6.12 17.17 -5.19
N THR A 126 -6.08 16.93 -3.88
CA THR A 126 -7.27 16.82 -3.01
C THR A 126 -7.83 18.21 -2.71
N ARG A 127 -9.16 18.30 -2.58
CA ARG A 127 -9.86 19.54 -2.24
C ARG A 127 -9.44 20.04 -0.86
N GLU A 128 -9.31 21.35 -0.69
CA GLU A 128 -8.93 21.96 0.60
C GLU A 128 -9.85 21.55 1.76
N THR A 129 -11.16 21.41 1.51
CA THR A 129 -12.11 20.93 2.52
C THR A 129 -11.79 19.51 3.01
N GLU A 130 -11.29 18.65 2.13
CA GLU A 130 -10.94 17.27 2.48
C GLU A 130 -9.58 17.17 3.19
N LYS A 131 -8.75 18.23 3.14
CA LYS A 131 -7.50 18.31 3.90
C LYS A 131 -7.71 18.66 5.38
N ILE A 132 -8.94 19.05 5.76
CA ILE A 132 -9.31 19.23 7.16
C ILE A 132 -9.44 17.85 7.81
N CYS A 133 -8.58 17.61 8.80
CA CYS A 133 -8.27 16.29 9.30
C CYS A 133 -8.35 16.21 10.83
N SER A 134 -8.49 14.98 11.30
CA SER A 134 -8.30 14.58 12.69
C SER A 134 -7.10 13.66 12.81
N LEU A 135 -6.32 13.84 13.87
CA LEU A 135 -5.21 12.96 14.23
C LEU A 135 -5.67 12.00 15.33
N HIS A 136 -5.64 10.72 15.02
CA HIS A 136 -6.01 9.62 15.91
C HIS A 136 -4.73 8.97 16.41
N PHE A 137 -4.66 8.66 17.70
CA PHE A 137 -3.54 7.90 18.23
C PHE A 137 -3.97 6.94 19.34
N ASP A 138 -3.36 5.77 19.33
CA ASP A 138 -3.63 4.69 20.28
C ASP A 138 -2.42 3.76 20.40
N GLU A 139 -2.33 3.06 21.54
CA GLU A 139 -1.30 2.05 21.82
C GLU A 139 -1.85 0.65 21.60
N VAL A 140 -1.20 -0.10 20.71
CA VAL A 140 -1.48 -1.52 20.50
C VAL A 140 -0.46 -2.35 21.29
N GLY A 141 -0.93 -3.13 22.27
CA GLY A 141 -0.07 -4.07 22.99
C GLY A 141 0.44 -5.17 22.07
N VAL A 142 1.74 -5.44 22.12
CA VAL A 142 2.39 -6.50 21.33
C VAL A 142 3.19 -7.43 22.23
N GLU A 143 3.35 -8.68 21.80
CA GLU A 143 4.20 -9.63 22.50
C GLU A 143 5.66 -9.18 22.45
N LYS A 144 6.34 -9.28 23.59
CA LYS A 144 7.77 -8.98 23.71
C LYS A 144 8.56 -10.07 22.97
N CYS A 145 9.04 -9.74 21.78
CA CYS A 145 9.82 -10.67 20.96
C CYS A 145 10.96 -9.93 20.28
N LEU A 146 12.12 -10.58 20.16
CA LEU A 146 13.22 -10.12 19.32
C LEU A 146 13.30 -11.02 18.09
N THR A 147 13.34 -10.40 16.92
CA THR A 147 13.45 -11.11 15.64
C THR A 147 14.63 -10.56 14.87
N TYR A 148 15.43 -11.42 14.29
CA TYR A 148 16.51 -11.00 13.38
C TYR A 148 15.94 -10.86 11.97
N ASN A 149 16.02 -9.65 11.43
CA ASN A 149 15.68 -9.34 10.06
C ASN A 149 16.96 -9.48 9.22
N GLU A 150 17.04 -10.58 8.46
CA GLU A 150 18.18 -10.93 7.59
C GLU A 150 18.37 -9.93 6.43
N GLU A 151 17.29 -9.32 5.94
CA GLU A 151 17.36 -8.40 4.79
C GLU A 151 18.11 -7.11 5.14
N ASP A 152 17.88 -6.60 6.35
CA ASP A 152 18.49 -5.36 6.83
C ASP A 152 19.68 -5.59 7.76
N ASP A 153 19.98 -6.84 8.10
CA ASP A 153 20.97 -7.23 9.12
C ASP A 153 20.74 -6.53 10.46
N VAL A 154 19.48 -6.52 10.92
CA VAL A 154 19.06 -5.81 12.15
C VAL A 154 18.23 -6.70 13.05
N VAL A 155 18.46 -6.59 14.36
CA VAL A 155 17.58 -7.17 15.38
C VAL A 155 16.41 -6.21 15.66
N GLU A 156 15.20 -6.64 15.35
CA GLU A 156 13.94 -5.95 15.58
C GLU A 156 13.32 -6.35 16.92
N GLY A 157 12.37 -5.53 17.40
CA GLY A 157 11.65 -5.76 18.66
C GLY A 157 12.11 -4.91 19.85
N PHE A 158 13.12 -4.07 19.64
CA PHE A 158 13.51 -3.02 20.59
C PHE A 158 12.60 -1.79 20.49
N VAL A 159 12.59 -1.00 21.56
CA VAL A 159 12.00 0.34 21.58
C VAL A 159 12.67 1.18 20.50
N ASP A 160 11.85 1.78 19.64
CA ASP A 160 12.29 2.48 18.43
C ASP A 160 11.43 3.73 18.24
N PHE A 161 12.07 4.88 18.42
CA PHE A 161 11.46 6.20 18.22
C PHE A 161 11.74 6.77 16.82
N GLY A 162 12.33 5.97 15.92
CA GLY A 162 12.78 6.35 14.58
C GLY A 162 14.12 7.06 14.58
N SER A 163 14.25 8.16 15.34
CA SER A 163 15.54 8.87 15.48
C SER A 163 16.49 8.22 16.48
N SER A 164 15.95 7.42 17.41
CA SER A 164 16.71 6.75 18.45
C SER A 164 16.10 5.39 18.78
N LYS A 165 16.97 4.44 19.11
CA LYS A 165 16.60 3.11 19.62
C LYS A 165 17.12 2.95 21.03
N GLU A 166 16.33 2.30 21.88
CA GLU A 166 16.73 1.97 23.24
C GLU A 166 16.93 0.45 23.33
N ALA A 167 17.93 -0.02 24.09
CA ALA A 167 18.19 -1.45 24.32
C ALA A 167 17.18 -2.07 25.31
N VAL A 168 15.90 -1.78 25.09
CA VAL A 168 14.74 -2.20 25.88
C VAL A 168 13.77 -2.86 24.93
N ILE A 169 13.28 -4.05 25.28
CA ILE A 169 12.31 -4.77 24.44
C ILE A 169 10.98 -4.01 24.46
N ALA A 170 10.43 -3.74 23.28
CA ALA A 170 9.14 -3.08 23.13
C ALA A 170 8.00 -3.99 23.58
N SER A 171 6.96 -3.40 24.17
CA SER A 171 5.74 -4.11 24.60
C SER A 171 4.47 -3.53 23.98
N GLY A 172 4.60 -2.44 23.24
CA GLY A 172 3.50 -1.77 22.57
C GLY A 172 3.98 -1.07 21.32
N ILE A 173 3.03 -0.75 20.45
CA ILE A 173 3.22 0.10 19.28
C ILE A 173 2.29 1.30 19.43
N MET A 174 2.85 2.49 19.50
CA MET A 174 2.09 3.74 19.48
C MET A 174 1.87 4.15 18.03
N CYS A 175 0.62 4.15 17.58
CA CYS A 175 0.24 4.44 16.20
C CYS A 175 -0.39 5.83 16.09
N PHE A 176 -0.06 6.55 15.02
CA PHE A 176 -0.66 7.85 14.67
C PHE A 176 -1.29 7.76 13.29
N MET A 177 -2.59 7.98 13.20
CA MET A 177 -3.36 7.89 11.97
C MET A 177 -4.12 9.20 11.72
N ILE A 178 -4.07 9.70 10.50
CA ILE A 178 -4.90 10.80 10.05
C ILE A 178 -6.20 10.27 9.46
N ARG A 179 -7.31 10.90 9.81
CA ARG A 179 -8.62 10.74 9.15
C ARG A 179 -9.12 12.09 8.66
N SER A 180 -9.44 12.18 7.37
CA SER A 180 -10.16 13.34 6.83
C SER A 180 -11.56 13.44 7.45
N LEU A 181 -11.96 14.67 7.81
CA LEU A 181 -13.28 14.94 8.37
C LEU A 181 -14.36 15.05 7.29
N PHE A 182 -14.00 15.59 6.12
CA PHE A 182 -14.93 15.81 5.01
C PHE A 182 -14.66 14.92 3.79
N GLY A 183 -13.54 14.20 3.79
CA GLY A 183 -13.19 13.20 2.78
C GLY A 183 -13.25 11.77 3.32
N ASN A 184 -13.09 10.79 2.44
CA ASN A 184 -13.12 9.37 2.79
C ASN A 184 -11.75 8.69 2.68
N TYR A 185 -10.71 9.29 3.25
CA TYR A 185 -9.39 8.66 3.32
C TYR A 185 -8.87 8.56 4.75
N LYS A 186 -8.02 7.57 4.99
CA LYS A 186 -7.25 7.35 6.21
C LYS A 186 -5.80 7.18 5.81
N LEU A 187 -4.89 7.69 6.63
CA LEU A 187 -3.46 7.57 6.39
C LEU A 187 -2.75 7.27 7.70
N LEU A 188 -1.99 6.17 7.74
CA LEU A 188 -1.04 5.96 8.83
C LEU A 188 0.09 6.96 8.66
N LEU A 189 0.28 7.81 9.66
CA LEU A 189 1.26 8.90 9.64
C LEU A 189 2.59 8.44 10.23
N SER A 190 2.56 7.79 11.38
CA SER A 190 3.74 7.16 11.95
C SER A 190 3.36 6.05 12.91
N TYR A 191 4.32 5.19 13.23
CA TYR A 191 4.27 4.33 14.39
C TYR A 191 5.59 4.40 15.15
N TYR A 192 5.56 4.04 16.42
CA TYR A 192 6.73 3.97 17.29
C TYR A 192 6.66 2.69 18.11
N CYS A 193 7.79 2.00 18.28
CA CYS A 193 7.88 0.84 19.16
C CYS A 193 8.18 1.34 20.58
N VAL A 194 7.32 1.01 21.54
CA VAL A 194 7.32 1.65 22.86
C VAL A 194 7.28 0.64 24.00
N ASN A 195 7.75 1.07 25.16
CA ASN A 195 7.63 0.35 26.42
C ASN A 195 7.46 1.39 27.54
N ASN A 196 6.40 1.26 28.34
CA ASN A 196 6.08 2.15 29.47
C ASN A 196 6.20 3.64 29.11
N LEU A 197 5.41 4.08 28.15
CA LEU A 197 5.46 5.43 27.64
C LEU A 197 5.06 6.45 28.72
N ASN A 198 5.75 7.59 28.75
CA ASN A 198 5.40 8.70 29.64
C ASN A 198 4.79 9.86 28.85
N SER A 199 4.08 10.74 29.57
CA SER A 199 3.34 11.86 28.97
C SER A 199 4.26 12.90 28.31
N ASP A 200 5.53 12.99 28.70
CA ASP A 200 6.48 13.90 28.06
C ASP A 200 6.88 13.40 26.68
N LYS A 201 7.29 12.12 26.56
CA LYS A 201 7.60 11.49 25.27
C LYS A 201 6.38 11.51 24.35
N LEU A 202 5.19 11.17 24.85
CA LEU A 202 3.96 11.23 24.06
C LEU A 202 3.66 12.64 23.54
N SER A 203 3.84 13.65 24.39
CA SER A 203 3.59 15.05 24.01
C SER A 203 4.48 15.50 22.85
N VAL A 204 5.73 15.03 22.80
CA VAL A 204 6.66 15.30 21.70
C VAL A 204 6.21 14.57 20.43
N MET A 205 5.86 13.28 20.53
CA MET A 205 5.37 12.51 19.37
C MET A 205 4.11 13.12 18.75
N ILE A 206 3.14 13.54 19.57
CA ILE A 206 1.93 14.20 19.10
C ILE A 206 2.30 15.50 18.37
N ALA A 207 3.18 16.32 18.96
CA ALA A 207 3.60 17.57 18.35
C ALA A 207 4.31 17.35 17.01
N ASP A 208 5.26 16.40 16.94
CA ASP A 208 6.00 16.07 15.71
C ASP A 208 5.07 15.61 14.59
N ASN A 209 4.04 14.82 14.92
CA ASN A 209 3.04 14.35 13.97
C ASN A 209 2.13 15.49 13.47
N ILE A 210 1.68 16.38 14.36
CA ILE A 210 0.90 17.56 13.98
C ILE A 210 1.75 18.47 13.06
N ASP A 211 2.98 18.78 13.48
CA ASP A 211 3.88 19.64 12.72
C ASP A 211 4.13 19.07 11.33
N TYR A 212 4.49 17.80 11.22
CA TYR A 212 4.75 17.15 9.93
C TYR A 212 3.51 17.12 9.04
N ALA A 213 2.33 16.80 9.59
CA ALA A 213 1.09 16.78 8.83
C ALA A 213 0.76 18.18 8.26
N GLN A 214 0.93 19.23 9.06
CA GLN A 214 0.63 20.60 8.64
C GLN A 214 1.69 21.18 7.70
N SER A 215 2.98 21.04 8.03
CA SER A 215 4.08 21.66 7.26
C SER A 215 4.43 20.86 6.01
N GLU A 216 4.55 19.54 6.13
CA GLU A 216 5.06 18.71 5.04
C GLU A 216 3.95 18.21 4.13
N LEU A 217 2.78 17.86 4.69
CA LEU A 217 1.66 17.29 3.93
C LEU A 217 0.56 18.31 3.58
N GLY A 218 0.58 19.51 4.17
CA GLY A 218 -0.41 20.54 3.93
C GLY A 218 -1.82 20.18 4.44
N LEU A 219 -1.89 19.36 5.49
CA LEU A 219 -3.15 18.95 6.13
C LEU A 219 -3.49 19.89 7.27
N ASP A 220 -4.77 20.19 7.47
CA ASP A 220 -5.24 21.06 8.54
C ASP A 220 -5.80 20.23 9.71
N ILE A 221 -5.00 20.07 10.77
CA ILE A 221 -5.38 19.23 11.92
C ILE A 221 -6.30 20.02 12.85
N LYS A 222 -7.57 19.65 12.91
CA LYS A 222 -8.58 20.31 13.77
C LYS A 222 -9.02 19.52 14.99
N ALA A 223 -8.73 18.23 15.03
CA ALA A 223 -9.09 17.39 16.15
C ALA A 223 -8.00 16.37 16.49
N LEU A 224 -7.79 16.13 17.78
CA LEU A 224 -7.05 15.01 18.34
C LEU A 224 -8.05 14.01 18.89
N VAL A 225 -7.90 12.74 18.53
CA VAL A 225 -8.77 11.65 18.97
C VAL A 225 -7.92 10.59 19.65
N CYS A 226 -8.25 10.25 20.89
CA CYS A 226 -7.56 9.22 21.66
C CYS A 226 -8.50 8.60 22.70
N ASP A 227 -8.03 7.55 23.36
CA ASP A 227 -8.70 7.03 24.55
C ASP A 227 -8.67 8.04 25.72
N GLY A 228 -9.50 7.79 26.73
CA GLY A 228 -9.59 8.64 27.93
C GLY A 228 -8.50 8.38 28.98
N CYS A 229 -7.39 7.71 28.65
CA CYS A 229 -6.43 7.32 29.67
C CYS A 229 -5.69 8.53 30.24
N ARG A 230 -5.23 8.41 31.50
CA ARG A 230 -4.53 9.50 32.21
C ARG A 230 -3.27 9.96 31.48
N LEU A 231 -2.59 9.04 30.81
CA LEU A 231 -1.38 9.32 30.04
C LEU A 231 -1.68 10.27 28.87
N ASN A 232 -2.69 9.95 28.06
CA ASN A 232 -3.11 10.73 26.89
C ASN A 232 -3.61 12.12 27.29
N ILE A 233 -4.47 12.20 28.31
CA ILE A 233 -4.96 13.48 28.85
C ILE A 233 -3.79 14.34 29.34
N SER A 234 -2.82 13.75 30.05
CA SER A 234 -1.64 14.47 30.55
C SER A 234 -0.76 14.98 29.40
N ALA A 235 -0.54 14.16 28.38
CA ALA A 235 0.24 14.55 27.20
C ALA A 235 -0.41 15.72 26.44
N ILE A 236 -1.73 15.67 26.21
CA ILE A 236 -2.47 16.77 25.56
C ILE A 236 -2.39 18.08 26.36
N LYS A 237 -2.53 18.01 27.69
CA LYS A 237 -2.35 19.20 28.54
C LYS A 237 -0.94 19.79 28.42
N LYS A 238 0.08 18.93 28.33
CA LYS A 238 1.47 19.35 28.15
C LYS A 238 1.70 20.02 26.79
N ILE A 239 1.15 19.49 25.70
CA ILE A 239 1.34 20.12 24.36
C ILE A 239 0.69 21.50 24.32
N ARG A 240 -0.53 21.67 24.84
CA ARG A 240 -1.24 22.96 24.82
C ARG A 240 -0.50 24.05 25.60
N LYS A 241 0.13 23.67 26.72
CA LYS A 241 0.98 24.59 27.49
C LYS A 241 2.25 24.99 26.74
N LYS A 242 2.85 24.07 25.97
CA LYS A 242 4.10 24.32 25.22
C LYS A 242 3.88 25.04 23.89
N LYS A 243 2.76 24.78 23.23
CA LYS A 243 2.41 25.26 21.89
C LYS A 243 1.00 25.87 21.90
N PRO A 244 0.87 27.17 22.25
CA PRO A 244 -0.42 27.86 22.31
C PRO A 244 -1.18 27.85 20.98
N GLU A 245 -0.49 27.72 19.84
CA GLU A 245 -1.10 27.57 18.52
C GLU A 245 -2.02 26.33 18.40
N TYR A 246 -1.77 25.30 19.22
CA TYR A 246 -2.60 24.09 19.27
C TYR A 246 -3.87 24.24 20.10
N GLU A 247 -4.12 25.40 20.71
CA GLU A 247 -5.35 25.65 21.47
C GLU A 247 -6.60 25.57 20.58
N SER A 248 -6.44 25.88 19.28
CA SER A 248 -7.49 25.74 18.28
C SER A 248 -7.83 24.29 17.91
N ILE A 249 -7.01 23.31 18.30
CA ILE A 249 -7.20 21.90 18.01
C ILE A 249 -8.05 21.27 19.12
N MET A 250 -9.24 20.80 18.74
CA MET A 250 -10.17 20.16 19.67
C MET A 250 -9.61 18.80 20.12
N SER A 251 -9.81 18.42 21.37
CA SER A 251 -9.49 17.07 21.86
C SER A 251 -10.77 16.31 22.12
N ILE A 252 -10.88 15.12 21.53
CA ILE A 252 -12.07 14.28 21.54
C ILE A 252 -11.65 12.93 22.14
N ILE A 253 -12.40 12.48 23.14
CA ILE A 253 -12.24 11.14 23.70
C ILE A 253 -13.07 10.19 22.84
N ASP A 254 -12.49 9.07 22.44
CA ASP A 254 -13.24 8.04 21.72
C ASP A 254 -14.43 7.55 22.56
N TYR A 255 -15.63 7.69 21.99
CA TYR A 255 -16.90 7.36 22.64
C TYR A 255 -16.99 5.87 23.01
N SER A 256 -16.30 5.00 22.27
CA SER A 256 -16.33 3.56 22.49
C SER A 256 -15.82 3.18 23.89
N HIS A 257 -14.96 4.03 24.47
CA HIS A 257 -14.41 3.88 25.81
C HIS A 257 -15.24 4.54 26.91
N LEU A 258 -16.23 5.37 26.57
CA LEU A 258 -17.12 6.00 27.57
C LEU A 258 -18.26 5.07 28.02
N ASN A 259 -18.57 4.06 27.22
CA ASN A 259 -19.65 3.09 27.47
C ASN A 259 -19.14 1.75 28.04
N ARG A 260 -17.86 1.65 28.41
CA ARG A 260 -17.27 0.49 29.10
C ARG A 260 -17.05 0.83 30.57
#